data_AF-A0A7V5S1N8-F1
#
_entry.id   AF-A0A7V5S1N8-F1
#
_cell.length_a   1.000
_cell.length_b   1.000
_cell.length_c   1.000
_cell.angle_alpha   90.00
_cell.angle_beta   90.00
_cell.angle_gamma   90.00
#
_symmetry.space_group_name_H-M   'P 1'
#
loop_
_entity.id
_entity.type
_entity.pdbx_description
1 polymer ?
#
loop_
_entity_poly.entity_id
_entity_poly.type
_entity_poly.pdbx_seq_one_letter_code
_entity_poly.pdbx_strand_id
1 'polypeptide(L)'
;MAQPDILNLDQDYKQKYGFYDDIKPVFQTERGLTRRVVEEISYEKGEPKWMRDFRLEAYEIFMSKPMPTWGPDLSQLNFDEIVYYIKPTDRKGRSWDEVPEDIKRTFDRLGIPEWERKFLAGVGAQYDCLTADTMVFTEDGAVRIADIKAGQMVYSLDPDTRRLIKQRVRGVAYKGQRAVFEVKVAGRTIKATFNHPFYALVYEKPEDKQRGRFRTEWRYLSDLKVGDYIAITKQIPDDGKPY
;
A
#
# COMPACT_ATOMS: atom_id res chain seq x y z
N MET A 1 -27.98 -23.11 32.26
CA MET A 1 -27.93 -21.85 31.49
C MET A 1 -26.46 -21.51 31.33
N ALA A 2 -25.90 -21.63 30.13
CA ALA A 2 -24.51 -21.31 29.88
C ALA A 2 -24.35 -19.78 29.90
N GLN A 3 -23.47 -19.27 30.76
CA GLN A 3 -23.07 -17.87 30.73
C GLN A 3 -22.27 -17.61 29.44
N PRO A 4 -22.46 -16.46 28.76
CA PRO A 4 -21.68 -16.14 27.59
C PRO A 4 -20.22 -15.86 28.00
N ASP A 5 -19.28 -16.57 27.38
CA ASP A 5 -17.86 -16.26 27.45
C ASP A 5 -17.63 -14.89 26.80
N ILE A 6 -17.37 -13.88 27.64
CA ILE A 6 -16.93 -12.57 27.17
C ILE A 6 -15.44 -12.72 26.82
N LEU A 7 -15.15 -12.93 25.54
CA LEU A 7 -13.79 -12.85 25.01
C LEU A 7 -13.26 -11.43 25.27
N ASN A 8 -12.33 -11.28 26.21
CA ASN A 8 -11.54 -10.07 26.47
C ASN A 8 -10.57 -9.80 25.31
N LEU A 9 -11.11 -9.50 24.12
CA LEU A 9 -10.35 -9.19 22.91
C LEU A 9 -9.33 -8.04 23.13
N ASP A 10 -9.66 -7.07 23.97
CA ASP A 10 -8.80 -5.91 24.22
C ASP A 10 -7.49 -6.24 24.95
N GLN A 11 -7.51 -7.15 25.92
CA GLN A 11 -6.31 -7.51 26.68
C GLN A 11 -5.37 -8.36 25.83
N ASP A 12 -5.92 -9.31 25.09
CA ASP A 12 -5.16 -10.21 24.23
C ASP A 12 -4.56 -9.44 23.04
N TYR A 13 -5.29 -8.47 22.48
CA TYR A 13 -4.81 -7.60 21.41
C TYR A 13 -3.72 -6.63 21.89
N LYS A 14 -3.87 -6.02 23.07
CA LYS A 14 -2.82 -5.18 23.68
C LYS A 14 -1.57 -5.98 24.03
N GLN A 15 -1.69 -7.21 24.53
CA GLN A 15 -0.53 -8.05 24.82
C GLN A 15 0.18 -8.52 23.54
N LYS A 16 -0.59 -8.83 22.49
CA LYS A 16 -0.04 -9.36 21.23
C LYS A 16 0.49 -8.27 20.28
N TYR A 17 -0.14 -7.10 20.26
CA TYR A 17 0.14 -6.03 19.28
C TYR A 17 0.26 -4.62 19.90
N GLY A 18 0.17 -4.47 21.23
CA GLY A 18 0.22 -3.17 21.92
C GLY A 18 1.63 -2.61 22.14
N PHE A 19 2.62 -3.05 21.36
CA PHE A 19 3.93 -2.41 21.33
C PHE A 19 3.84 -1.15 20.46
N TYR A 20 4.36 -0.04 20.95
CA TYR A 20 4.48 1.21 20.21
C TYR A 20 5.96 1.59 20.17
N ASP A 21 6.43 1.98 18.99
CA ASP A 21 7.75 2.56 18.83
C ASP A 21 7.63 4.08 19.06
N ASP A 22 8.52 4.64 19.89
CA ASP A 22 8.57 6.08 20.15
C ASP A 22 9.24 6.79 18.97
N ILE A 23 8.46 6.99 17.91
CA ILE A 23 8.92 7.66 16.69
C ILE A 23 8.86 9.16 16.94
N LYS A 24 10.03 9.81 17.00
CA LYS A 24 10.11 11.28 17.02
C LYS A 24 9.85 11.79 15.61
N PRO A 25 8.71 12.46 15.36
CA PRO A 25 8.45 12.99 14.03
C PRO A 25 9.43 14.10 13.69
N VAL A 26 9.82 14.18 12.42
CA VAL A 26 10.68 15.25 11.89
C VAL A 26 9.97 16.60 11.96
N PHE A 27 8.66 16.59 11.74
CA PHE A 27 7.82 17.76 11.89
C PHE A 27 6.46 17.37 12.46
N GLN A 28 5.96 18.19 13.37
CA GLN A 28 4.64 18.04 13.96
C GLN A 28 4.06 19.44 14.14
N THR A 29 2.82 19.65 13.71
CA THR A 29 2.14 20.91 13.96
C THR A 29 1.76 21.04 15.43
N GLU A 30 1.54 22.28 15.87
CA GLU A 30 0.89 22.54 17.14
C GLU A 30 -0.49 21.84 17.20
N ARG A 31 -0.98 21.56 18.42
CA ARG A 31 -2.32 21.00 18.61
C ARG A 31 -3.35 22.06 18.28
N GLY A 32 -4.47 21.63 17.71
CA GLY A 32 -5.58 22.49 17.36
C GLY A 32 -5.57 22.95 15.91
N LEU A 33 -6.76 23.31 15.45
CA LEU A 33 -6.95 23.79 14.09
C LEU A 33 -6.91 25.31 14.09
N THR A 34 -5.78 25.87 13.69
CA THR A 34 -5.63 27.31 13.51
C THR A 34 -5.18 27.65 12.10
N ARG A 35 -5.42 28.90 11.70
CA ARG A 35 -4.89 29.45 10.45
C ARG A 35 -3.39 29.20 10.30
N ARG A 36 -2.63 29.38 11.39
CA ARG A 36 -1.18 29.16 11.43
C ARG A 36 -0.83 27.70 11.14
N VAL A 37 -1.54 26.74 11.75
CA VAL A 37 -1.33 25.31 11.46
C VAL A 37 -1.57 25.00 9.98
N VAL A 38 -2.61 25.59 9.38
CA VAL A 38 -2.88 25.41 7.94
C VAL A 38 -1.75 25.97 7.07
N GLU A 39 -1.21 27.13 7.42
CA GLU A 39 -0.07 27.74 6.74
C GLU A 39 1.22 26.92 6.91
N GLU A 40 1.49 26.43 8.12
CA GLU A 40 2.62 25.56 8.44
C GLU A 40 2.58 24.24 7.66
N ILE A 41 1.40 23.60 7.58
CA ILE A 41 1.22 22.37 6.77
C ILE A 41 1.52 22.65 5.30
N SER A 42 1.03 23.77 4.77
CA SER A 42 1.19 24.12 3.36
C SER A 42 2.66 24.44 3.03
N TYR A 43 3.35 25.14 3.95
CA TYR A 43 4.78 25.41 3.86
C TYR A 43 5.60 24.12 3.88
N GLU A 44 5.35 23.24 4.85
CA GLU A 44 6.08 21.97 5.01
C GLU A 44 5.88 21.03 3.82
N LYS A 45 4.73 21.10 3.15
CA LYS A 45 4.44 20.32 1.94
C LYS A 45 4.95 20.96 0.64
N GLY A 46 5.46 22.19 0.69
CA GLY A 46 5.89 22.93 -0.50
C GLY A 46 4.75 23.16 -1.50
N GLU A 47 3.54 23.40 -1.00
CA GLU A 47 2.35 23.52 -1.86
C GLU A 47 2.36 24.82 -2.67
N PRO A 48 1.82 24.81 -3.91
CA PRO A 48 1.66 26.02 -4.70
C PRO A 48 0.64 26.98 -4.06
N LYS A 49 0.78 28.28 -4.32
CA LYS A 49 -0.02 29.35 -3.69
C LYS A 49 -1.53 29.09 -3.70
N TRP A 50 -2.08 28.63 -4.84
CA TRP A 50 -3.51 28.37 -4.98
C TRP A 50 -4.01 27.30 -4.00
N MET A 51 -3.18 26.30 -3.68
CA MET A 51 -3.56 25.22 -2.76
C MET A 51 -3.54 25.71 -1.31
N ARG A 52 -2.58 26.55 -0.96
CA ARG A 52 -2.56 27.23 0.34
C ARG A 52 -3.80 28.11 0.52
N ASP A 53 -4.10 28.94 -0.48
CA ASP A 53 -5.24 29.86 -0.43
C ASP A 53 -6.56 29.08 -0.33
N PHE A 54 -6.70 27.96 -1.05
CA PHE A 54 -7.85 27.05 -0.94
C PHE A 54 -8.00 26.43 0.46
N ARG A 55 -6.90 25.98 1.07
CA ARG A 55 -6.94 25.42 2.44
C ARG A 55 -7.35 26.48 3.45
N LEU A 56 -6.88 27.72 3.29
CA LEU A 56 -7.26 28.84 4.15
C LEU A 56 -8.75 29.14 4.00
N GLU A 57 -9.28 29.17 2.79
CA GLU A 57 -10.71 29.35 2.56
C GLU A 57 -11.53 28.23 3.20
N ALA A 58 -11.11 26.96 3.05
CA ALA A 58 -11.76 25.82 3.68
C ALA A 58 -11.75 25.91 5.22
N TYR A 59 -10.66 26.42 5.81
CA TYR A 59 -10.57 26.67 7.25
C TYR A 59 -11.58 27.73 7.71
N GLU A 60 -11.69 28.86 7.02
CA GLU A 60 -12.66 29.90 7.35
C GLU A 60 -14.11 29.39 7.22
N ILE A 61 -14.39 28.59 6.18
CA ILE A 61 -15.69 27.95 5.99
C ILE A 61 -15.97 26.95 7.12
N PHE A 62 -14.98 26.17 7.55
CA PHE A 62 -15.13 25.23 8.65
C PHE A 62 -15.45 25.94 9.96
N MET A 63 -14.67 26.97 10.31
CA MET A 63 -14.86 27.74 11.56
C MET A 63 -16.19 28.52 11.58
N SER A 64 -16.73 28.89 10.42
CA SER A 64 -18.03 29.57 10.33
C SER A 64 -19.25 28.64 10.45
N LYS A 65 -19.05 27.32 10.34
CA LYS A 65 -20.15 26.35 10.41
C LYS A 65 -20.33 25.81 11.84
N PRO A 66 -21.56 25.72 12.35
CA PRO A 66 -21.81 25.05 13.62
C PRO A 66 -21.56 23.54 13.51
N MET A 67 -21.28 22.91 14.65
CA MET A 67 -21.16 21.46 14.73
C MET A 67 -22.45 20.78 14.22
N PRO A 68 -22.34 19.75 13.37
CA PRO A 68 -23.51 19.06 12.86
C PRO A 68 -24.25 18.37 14.01
N THR A 69 -25.57 18.46 13.98
CA THR A 69 -26.48 17.85 14.97
C THR A 69 -27.01 16.49 14.55
N TRP A 70 -26.65 16.04 13.35
CA TRP A 70 -27.04 14.73 12.81
C TRP A 70 -25.87 13.75 12.92
N GLY A 71 -26.17 12.49 13.23
CA GLY A 71 -25.17 11.43 13.35
C GLY A 71 -24.78 11.10 14.80
N PRO A 72 -23.59 10.48 15.02
CA PRO A 72 -23.11 10.15 16.36
C PRO A 72 -22.84 11.41 17.19
N ASP A 73 -22.89 11.28 18.52
CA ASP A 73 -22.62 12.40 19.41
C ASP A 73 -21.15 12.86 19.27
N LEU A 74 -20.98 14.15 18.94
CA LEU A 74 -19.68 14.81 18.78
C LEU A 74 -19.34 15.70 19.98
N SER A 75 -20.12 15.67 21.06
CA SER A 75 -19.90 16.48 22.27
C SER A 75 -18.51 16.29 22.90
N GLN A 76 -17.91 15.11 22.71
CA GLN A 76 -16.57 14.75 23.21
C GLN A 76 -15.44 15.15 22.25
N LEU A 77 -15.75 15.62 21.04
CA LEU A 77 -14.75 15.93 20.03
C LEU A 77 -14.14 17.32 20.29
N ASN A 78 -12.92 17.33 20.81
CA ASN A 78 -12.15 18.56 20.99
C ASN A 78 -11.14 18.72 19.84
N PHE A 79 -11.41 19.66 18.93
CA PHE A 79 -10.51 19.95 17.81
C PHE A 79 -9.17 20.53 18.26
N ASP A 80 -9.13 21.23 19.41
CA ASP A 80 -7.93 21.85 19.96
C ASP A 80 -6.90 20.82 20.47
N GLU A 81 -7.33 19.58 20.70
CA GLU A 81 -6.47 18.50 21.15
C GLU A 81 -5.88 17.66 19.99
N ILE A 82 -6.35 17.89 18.77
CA ILE A 82 -5.94 17.11 17.60
C ILE A 82 -4.66 17.68 17.02
N VAL A 83 -3.72 16.78 16.70
CA VAL A 83 -2.55 17.10 15.88
C VAL A 83 -2.92 16.78 14.44
N TYR A 84 -3.07 17.81 13.62
CA TYR A 84 -3.58 17.67 12.25
C TYR A 84 -2.55 17.19 11.24
N TYR A 85 -1.26 17.36 11.54
CA TYR A 85 -0.21 16.91 10.65
C TYR A 85 1.05 16.49 11.40
N ILE A 86 1.51 15.29 11.05
CA ILE A 86 2.74 14.69 11.55
C ILE A 86 3.51 14.19 10.33
N LYS A 87 4.76 14.62 10.20
CA LYS A 87 5.71 14.10 9.21
C LYS A 87 6.67 13.15 9.94
N PRO A 88 6.45 11.82 9.83
CA PRO A 88 7.25 10.85 10.57
C PRO A 88 8.72 10.81 10.09
N THR A 89 8.96 10.99 8.79
CA THR A 89 10.30 10.89 8.20
C THR A 89 10.46 11.90 7.06
N ASP A 90 11.67 12.44 6.91
CA ASP A 90 12.02 13.45 5.89
C ASP A 90 12.27 12.84 4.49
N ARG A 91 12.57 11.54 4.46
CA ARG A 91 12.82 10.76 3.25
C ARG A 91 11.76 9.68 3.10
N LYS A 92 11.06 9.69 1.96
CA LYS A 92 10.37 8.49 1.47
C LYS A 92 11.46 7.56 0.94
N GLY A 93 11.81 6.53 1.70
CA GLY A 93 12.74 5.51 1.23
C GLY A 93 12.21 4.93 -0.09
N ARG A 94 13.00 5.01 -1.15
CA ARG A 94 12.66 4.37 -2.44
C ARG A 94 13.01 2.88 -2.44
N SER A 95 13.78 2.46 -1.46
CA SER A 95 14.28 1.10 -1.29
C SER A 95 14.20 0.69 0.19
N TRP A 96 14.12 -0.62 0.43
CA TRP A 96 14.08 -1.19 1.78
C TRP A 96 15.32 -0.82 2.61
N ASP A 97 16.46 -0.66 1.96
CA ASP A 97 17.71 -0.31 2.63
C ASP A 97 17.66 1.09 3.26
N GLU A 98 16.90 2.01 2.63
CA GLU A 98 16.67 3.39 3.09
C GLU A 98 15.63 3.51 4.22
N VAL A 99 14.95 2.42 4.57
CA VAL A 99 13.93 2.42 5.63
C VAL A 99 14.63 2.50 6.99
N PRO A 100 14.19 3.41 7.87
CA PRO A 100 14.68 3.51 9.25
C PRO A 100 14.67 2.16 10.00
N GLU A 101 15.69 1.93 10.83
CA GLU A 101 15.94 0.63 11.49
C GLU A 101 14.87 0.27 12.52
N ASP A 102 14.28 1.27 13.17
CA ASP A 102 13.11 1.16 14.03
C ASP A 102 11.92 0.57 13.29
N ILE A 103 11.61 1.08 12.09
CA ILE A 103 10.55 0.54 11.23
C ILE A 103 10.89 -0.89 10.82
N LYS A 104 12.13 -1.18 10.40
CA LYS A 104 12.57 -2.55 10.05
C LYS A 104 12.33 -3.55 11.18
N ARG A 105 12.65 -3.16 12.41
CA ARG A 105 12.41 -3.95 13.62
C ARG A 105 10.91 -4.19 13.86
N THR A 106 10.06 -3.20 13.61
CA THR A 106 8.60 -3.37 13.68
C THR A 106 8.13 -4.43 12.67
N PHE A 107 8.65 -4.39 11.43
CA PHE A 107 8.35 -5.37 10.39
C PHE A 107 8.82 -6.80 10.74
N ASP A 108 10.01 -6.93 11.36
CA ASP A 108 10.51 -8.19 11.93
C ASP A 108 9.56 -8.76 12.97
N ARG A 109 9.16 -7.91 13.92
CA ARG A 109 8.31 -8.31 15.05
C ARG A 109 6.91 -8.73 14.61
N LEU A 110 6.41 -8.14 13.52
CA LEU A 110 5.14 -8.52 12.89
C LEU A 110 5.22 -9.83 12.08
N GLY A 111 6.41 -10.42 11.92
CA GLY A 111 6.58 -11.65 11.13
C GLY A 111 6.28 -11.44 9.65
N ILE A 112 6.52 -10.23 9.13
CA ILE A 112 6.32 -9.90 7.73
C ILE A 112 7.51 -10.48 6.94
N PRO A 113 7.30 -11.35 5.94
CA PRO A 113 8.37 -11.88 5.12
C PRO A 113 9.18 -10.77 4.43
N GLU A 114 10.49 -10.94 4.26
CA GLU A 114 11.41 -9.92 3.73
C GLU A 114 10.94 -9.33 2.39
N TRP A 115 10.35 -10.15 1.51
CA TRP A 115 9.81 -9.71 0.23
C TRP A 115 8.59 -8.77 0.38
N GLU A 116 7.76 -8.99 1.39
CA GLU A 116 6.59 -8.18 1.71
C GLU A 116 7.01 -6.89 2.44
N ARG A 117 8.16 -6.89 3.12
CA ARG A 117 8.75 -5.70 3.72
C ARG A 117 9.23 -4.68 2.71
N LYS A 118 9.93 -5.13 1.66
CA LYS A 118 10.34 -4.28 0.52
C LYS A 118 9.13 -3.57 -0.11
N PHE A 119 7.97 -4.23 -0.09
CA PHE A 119 6.70 -3.72 -0.59
C PHE A 119 5.97 -2.79 0.39
N LEU A 120 5.91 -3.15 1.67
CA LEU A 120 5.18 -2.41 2.71
C LEU A 120 5.93 -1.20 3.27
N ALA A 121 7.24 -1.12 3.09
CA ALA A 121 8.04 0.00 3.58
C ALA A 121 7.94 1.30 2.75
N GLY A 122 6.97 1.38 1.82
CA GLY A 122 6.55 2.65 1.23
C GLY A 122 6.19 2.65 -0.26
N VAL A 123 6.00 1.52 -0.95
CA VAL A 123 5.91 1.50 -2.43
C VAL A 123 4.82 0.56 -3.01
N GLY A 124 3.58 0.55 -2.50
CA GLY A 124 2.44 0.06 -3.32
C GLY A 124 1.24 -0.60 -2.61
N ALA A 125 1.41 -1.18 -1.43
CA ALA A 125 0.39 -2.09 -0.87
C ALA A 125 -1.02 -1.49 -0.67
N GLN A 126 -1.14 -0.18 -0.45
CA GLN A 126 -2.42 0.41 -0.06
C GLN A 126 -3.37 0.73 -1.21
N TYR A 127 -2.97 0.67 -2.49
CA TYR A 127 -3.86 1.14 -3.57
C TYR A 127 -3.90 0.34 -4.87
N ASP A 128 -3.22 -0.79 -4.94
CA ASP A 128 -3.09 -1.51 -6.21
C ASP A 128 -4.22 -2.53 -6.35
N CYS A 129 -4.93 -2.51 -7.48
CA CYS A 129 -6.04 -3.42 -7.73
C CYS A 129 -6.03 -3.96 -9.15
N LEU A 130 -6.50 -5.20 -9.28
CA LEU A 130 -6.84 -5.86 -10.53
C LEU A 130 -8.35 -5.95 -10.63
N THR A 131 -8.88 -6.14 -11.84
CA THR A 131 -10.32 -6.36 -12.01
C THR A 131 -10.74 -7.73 -11.47
N ALA A 132 -12.00 -7.83 -11.03
CA ALA A 132 -12.56 -9.02 -10.38
C ALA A 132 -12.48 -10.30 -11.24
N ASP A 133 -12.49 -10.16 -12.56
CA ASP A 133 -12.35 -11.23 -13.56
C ASP A 133 -10.91 -11.71 -13.77
N THR A 134 -9.92 -11.07 -13.14
CA THR A 134 -8.51 -11.46 -13.26
C THR A 134 -8.30 -12.85 -12.67
N MET A 135 -7.64 -13.72 -13.43
CA MET A 135 -7.37 -15.09 -13.01
C MET A 135 -6.09 -15.18 -12.18
N VAL A 136 -6.18 -15.81 -11.02
CA VAL A 136 -5.08 -16.13 -10.11
C VAL A 136 -4.90 -17.64 -10.09
N PHE A 137 -3.66 -18.11 -10.22
CA PHE A 137 -3.37 -19.54 -10.18
C PHE A 137 -3.26 -20.02 -8.73
N THR A 138 -4.06 -21.02 -8.41
CA THR A 138 -4.08 -21.74 -7.12
C THR A 138 -3.68 -23.19 -7.34
N GLU A 139 -3.51 -23.96 -6.27
CA GLU A 139 -3.26 -25.42 -6.34
C GLU A 139 -4.38 -26.18 -7.07
N ASP A 140 -5.61 -25.66 -7.00
CA ASP A 140 -6.78 -26.26 -7.64
C ASP A 140 -7.00 -25.77 -9.08
N GLY A 141 -6.11 -24.91 -9.59
CA GLY A 141 -6.19 -24.31 -10.91
C GLY A 141 -6.44 -22.80 -10.87
N ALA A 142 -6.81 -22.25 -12.03
CA ALA A 142 -7.06 -20.82 -12.17
C ALA A 142 -8.42 -20.44 -11.57
N VAL A 143 -8.42 -19.53 -10.61
CA VAL A 143 -9.62 -19.01 -9.93
C VAL A 143 -9.65 -17.50 -10.12
N ARG A 144 -10.84 -16.91 -10.29
CA ARG A 144 -10.97 -15.44 -10.35
C ARG A 144 -10.54 -14.83 -9.02
N ILE A 145 -9.84 -13.70 -9.06
CA ILE A 145 -9.36 -13.01 -7.86
C ILE A 145 -10.50 -12.64 -6.91
N ALA A 146 -11.71 -12.39 -7.44
CA ALA A 146 -12.90 -12.12 -6.63
C ALA A 146 -13.41 -13.34 -5.84
N ASP A 147 -13.09 -14.55 -6.29
CA ASP A 147 -13.52 -15.80 -5.66
C ASP A 147 -12.45 -16.36 -4.69
N ILE A 148 -11.28 -15.72 -4.64
CA ILE A 148 -10.19 -16.08 -3.72
C ILE A 148 -10.58 -15.76 -2.27
N LYS A 149 -10.16 -16.61 -1.34
CA LYS A 149 -10.41 -16.47 0.10
C LYS A 149 -9.11 -16.42 0.90
N ALA A 150 -9.14 -15.70 2.00
CA ALA A 150 -8.07 -15.75 3.00
C ALA A 150 -7.82 -17.20 3.43
N GLY A 151 -6.55 -17.59 3.49
CA GLY A 151 -6.10 -18.93 3.82
C GLY A 151 -5.81 -19.83 2.62
N GLN A 152 -6.29 -19.52 1.41
CA GLN A 152 -5.97 -20.28 0.20
C GLN A 152 -4.51 -20.11 -0.22
N MET A 153 -3.97 -21.12 -0.91
CA MET A 153 -2.63 -21.06 -1.51
C MET A 153 -2.71 -20.59 -2.95
N VAL A 154 -1.91 -19.58 -3.28
CA VAL A 154 -1.75 -19.03 -4.63
C VAL A 154 -0.30 -19.14 -5.07
N TYR A 155 -0.07 -19.29 -6.37
CA TYR A 155 1.28 -19.18 -6.93
C TYR A 155 1.66 -17.71 -7.07
N SER A 156 2.85 -17.37 -6.59
CA SER A 156 3.46 -16.05 -6.69
C SER A 156 4.87 -16.18 -7.25
N LEU A 157 5.38 -15.13 -7.89
CA LEU A 157 6.76 -15.10 -8.38
C LEU A 157 7.70 -14.71 -7.25
N ASP A 158 8.71 -15.53 -6.99
CA ASP A 158 9.89 -15.14 -6.24
C ASP A 158 10.85 -14.38 -7.18
N PRO A 159 11.10 -13.07 -6.98
CA PRO A 159 11.97 -12.29 -7.86
C PRO A 159 13.44 -12.72 -7.86
N ASP A 160 13.93 -13.26 -6.75
CA ASP A 160 15.33 -13.62 -6.55
C ASP A 160 15.65 -14.94 -7.25
N THR A 161 14.80 -15.95 -7.03
CA THR A 161 14.96 -17.27 -7.67
C THR A 161 14.32 -17.34 -9.06
N ARG A 162 13.43 -16.39 -9.39
CA ARG A 162 12.59 -16.35 -10.60
C ARG A 162 11.73 -17.61 -10.77
N ARG A 163 11.39 -18.25 -9.66
CA ARG A 163 10.53 -19.43 -9.61
C ARG A 163 9.17 -19.06 -9.05
N LEU A 164 8.16 -19.85 -9.41
CA LEU A 164 6.87 -19.77 -8.76
C LEU A 164 6.95 -20.47 -7.41
N ILE A 165 6.48 -19.78 -6.38
CA ILE A 165 6.36 -20.30 -5.01
C ILE A 165 4.91 -20.23 -4.56
N LYS A 166 4.52 -21.13 -3.66
CA LYS A 166 3.18 -21.09 -3.06
C LYS A 166 3.17 -20.11 -1.91
N GLN A 167 2.19 -19.23 -1.90
CA GLN A 167 1.98 -18.26 -0.83
C GLN A 167 0.55 -18.34 -0.32
N ARG A 168 0.40 -18.24 1.00
CA ARG A 168 -0.91 -18.23 1.66
C ARG A 168 -1.50 -16.82 1.57
N VAL A 169 -2.70 -16.72 1.02
CA VAL A 169 -3.47 -15.47 0.98
C VAL A 169 -3.81 -15.06 2.41
N ARG A 170 -3.37 -13.87 2.84
CA ARG A 170 -3.64 -13.36 4.19
C ARG A 170 -5.01 -12.69 4.31
N GLY A 171 -5.48 -12.05 3.24
CA GLY A 171 -6.73 -11.33 3.21
C GLY A 171 -7.11 -10.92 1.79
N VAL A 172 -8.38 -10.57 1.58
CA VAL A 172 -8.90 -10.06 0.31
C VAL A 172 -9.63 -8.76 0.59
N ALA A 173 -9.45 -7.76 -0.27
CA ALA A 173 -10.02 -6.43 -0.10
C ALA A 173 -10.69 -5.96 -1.40
N TYR A 174 -11.92 -5.48 -1.28
CA TYR A 174 -12.64 -4.82 -2.37
C TYR A 174 -12.54 -3.30 -2.21
N LYS A 175 -12.00 -2.61 -3.22
CA LYS A 175 -11.74 -1.15 -3.18
C LYS A 175 -12.73 -0.32 -4.02
N GLY A 176 -13.91 -0.87 -4.33
CA GLY A 176 -14.92 -0.19 -5.13
C GLY A 176 -14.59 -0.15 -6.62
N GLN A 177 -15.30 0.72 -7.34
CA GLN A 177 -15.09 0.96 -8.76
C GLN A 177 -14.00 2.00 -8.97
N ARG A 178 -13.04 1.70 -9.84
CA ARG A 178 -11.92 2.58 -10.19
C ARG A 178 -11.67 2.52 -11.69
N ALA A 179 -11.07 3.57 -12.25
CA ALA A 179 -10.56 3.53 -13.61
C ALA A 179 -9.44 2.48 -13.71
N VAL A 180 -9.51 1.66 -14.76
CA VAL A 180 -8.54 0.60 -15.05
C VAL A 180 -8.01 0.75 -16.47
N PHE A 181 -6.79 0.28 -16.66
CA PHE A 181 -6.08 0.26 -17.93
C PHE A 181 -5.93 -1.19 -18.38
N GLU A 182 -6.09 -1.43 -19.67
CA GLU A 182 -5.93 -2.75 -20.28
C GLU A 182 -4.48 -2.94 -20.72
N VAL A 183 -3.83 -3.97 -20.20
CA VAL A 183 -2.45 -4.34 -20.51
C VAL A 183 -2.46 -5.63 -21.32
N LYS A 184 -1.92 -5.57 -22.53
CA LYS A 184 -1.89 -6.70 -23.47
C LYS A 184 -0.46 -7.15 -23.72
N VAL A 185 -0.14 -8.39 -23.38
CA VAL A 185 1.21 -8.96 -23.53
C VAL A 185 1.14 -10.41 -23.96
N ALA A 186 1.83 -10.75 -25.06
CA ALA A 186 1.93 -12.11 -25.58
C ALA A 186 0.55 -12.82 -25.73
N GLY A 187 -0.46 -12.10 -26.20
CA GLY A 187 -1.83 -12.61 -26.38
C GLY A 187 -2.66 -12.70 -25.08
N ARG A 188 -2.09 -12.36 -23.93
CA ARG A 188 -2.81 -12.26 -22.65
C ARG A 188 -3.22 -10.82 -22.38
N THR A 189 -4.35 -10.67 -21.70
CA THR A 189 -4.89 -9.37 -21.31
C THR A 189 -5.14 -9.35 -19.81
N ILE A 190 -4.74 -8.27 -19.16
CA ILE A 190 -5.05 -8.01 -17.75
C ILE A 190 -5.50 -6.55 -17.60
N LYS A 191 -6.44 -6.29 -16.70
CA LYS A 191 -6.91 -4.93 -16.40
C LYS A 191 -6.50 -4.54 -14.99
N ALA A 192 -5.83 -3.41 -14.87
CA ALA A 192 -5.21 -2.99 -13.61
C ALA A 192 -5.37 -1.49 -13.38
N THR A 193 -5.31 -1.05 -12.11
CA THR A 193 -5.26 0.37 -11.79
C THR A 193 -3.93 1.00 -12.22
N PHE A 194 -3.91 2.32 -12.42
CA PHE A 194 -2.75 3.07 -12.92
C PHE A 194 -1.45 2.86 -12.09
N ASN A 195 -1.61 2.61 -10.80
CA ASN A 195 -0.54 2.38 -9.85
C ASN A 195 -0.22 0.90 -9.62
N HIS A 196 -0.81 -0.03 -10.36
CA HIS A 196 -0.52 -1.45 -10.17
C HIS A 196 0.91 -1.78 -10.67
N PRO A 197 1.78 -2.39 -9.85
CA PRO A 197 3.13 -2.71 -10.23
C PRO A 197 3.20 -4.01 -11.04
N PHE A 198 4.08 -4.03 -12.03
CA PHE A 198 4.44 -5.20 -12.82
C PHE A 198 5.93 -5.47 -12.68
N TYR A 199 6.30 -6.74 -12.64
CA TYR A 199 7.70 -7.14 -12.68
C TYR A 199 8.21 -7.00 -14.12
N ALA A 200 9.06 -6.00 -14.36
CA ALA A 200 9.53 -5.61 -15.68
C ALA A 200 11.00 -5.95 -15.90
N LEU A 201 11.38 -6.17 -17.15
CA LEU A 201 12.76 -6.25 -17.61
C LEU A 201 13.10 -4.97 -18.36
N VAL A 202 13.94 -4.16 -17.73
CA VAL A 202 14.28 -2.80 -18.17
C VAL A 202 15.69 -2.78 -18.73
N TYR A 203 15.86 -2.17 -19.91
CA TYR A 203 17.17 -1.94 -20.50
C TYR A 203 17.73 -0.59 -20.03
N GLU A 204 18.76 -0.63 -19.21
CA GLU A 204 19.51 0.55 -18.78
C GLU A 204 20.76 0.71 -19.63
N LYS A 205 20.84 1.78 -20.43
CA LYS A 205 22.06 2.16 -21.14
C LYS A 205 22.58 3.49 -20.56
N PRO A 206 23.69 3.47 -19.82
CA PRO A 206 24.39 4.69 -19.43
C PRO A 206 24.84 5.48 -20.67
N GLU A 207 24.74 6.81 -20.63
CA GLU A 207 25.08 7.68 -21.77
C GLU A 207 26.54 7.53 -22.21
N ASP A 208 27.43 7.21 -21.27
CA ASP A 208 28.86 6.99 -21.46
C ASP A 208 29.21 5.63 -22.10
N LYS A 209 28.24 4.72 -22.27
CA LYS A 209 28.48 3.35 -22.75
C LYS A 209 27.77 3.05 -24.06
N GLN A 210 28.45 2.33 -24.96
CA GLN A 210 27.85 1.88 -26.23
C GLN A 210 26.72 0.86 -26.04
N ARG A 211 26.77 0.05 -24.97
CA ARG A 211 25.78 -0.98 -24.64
C ARG A 211 25.28 -0.81 -23.22
N GLY A 212 24.00 -1.10 -23.03
CA GLY A 212 23.33 -1.16 -21.75
C GLY A 212 23.25 -2.59 -21.21
N ARG A 213 22.58 -2.72 -20.07
CA ARG A 213 22.30 -3.98 -19.41
C ARG A 213 20.80 -4.10 -19.15
N PHE A 214 20.29 -5.32 -19.20
CA PHE A 214 18.96 -5.60 -18.72
C PHE A 214 18.97 -5.79 -17.20
N ARG A 215 18.00 -5.20 -16.53
CA ARG A 215 17.73 -5.38 -15.10
C ARG A 215 16.27 -5.66 -14.87
N THR A 216 15.98 -6.46 -13.87
CA THR A 216 14.61 -6.72 -13.44
C THR A 216 14.26 -5.77 -12.31
N GLU A 217 13.12 -5.10 -12.43
CA GLU A 217 12.61 -4.21 -11.39
C GLU A 217 11.08 -4.21 -11.39
N TRP A 218 10.49 -3.82 -10.26
CA TRP A 218 9.06 -3.55 -10.20
C TRP A 218 8.80 -2.15 -10.75
N ARG A 219 7.92 -2.03 -11.74
CA ARG A 219 7.47 -0.74 -12.27
C ARG A 219 5.97 -0.61 -12.18
N TYR A 220 5.51 0.58 -11.82
CA TYR A 220 4.09 0.90 -11.90
C TYR A 220 3.62 0.94 -13.35
N LEU A 221 2.35 0.61 -13.56
CA LEU A 221 1.74 0.71 -14.88
C LEU A 221 1.85 2.11 -15.48
N SER A 222 1.83 3.15 -14.64
CA SER A 222 2.08 4.55 -15.02
C SER A 222 3.41 4.79 -15.70
N ASP A 223 4.41 3.99 -15.39
CA ASP A 223 5.80 4.17 -15.80
C ASP A 223 6.18 3.21 -16.93
N LEU A 224 5.28 2.29 -17.29
CA LEU A 224 5.44 1.37 -18.41
C LEU A 224 5.03 2.02 -19.74
N LYS A 225 5.75 1.66 -20.79
CA LYS A 225 5.48 2.08 -22.16
C LYS A 225 5.24 0.88 -23.06
N VAL A 226 4.51 1.11 -24.16
CA VAL A 226 4.36 0.09 -25.19
C VAL A 226 5.73 -0.31 -25.73
N GLY A 227 6.05 -1.60 -25.67
CA GLY A 227 7.36 -2.15 -26.04
C GLY A 227 8.23 -2.54 -24.84
N ASP A 228 7.85 -2.14 -23.61
CA ASP A 228 8.51 -2.63 -22.40
C ASP A 228 8.22 -4.13 -22.18
N TYR A 229 9.20 -4.82 -21.62
CA TYR A 229 9.10 -6.25 -21.33
C TYR A 229 8.60 -6.43 -19.90
N ILE A 230 7.48 -7.12 -19.73
CA ILE A 230 7.02 -7.57 -18.41
C ILE A 230 7.13 -9.09 -18.29
N ALA A 231 7.35 -9.55 -17.07
CA ALA A 231 7.42 -10.97 -16.78
C ALA A 231 6.04 -11.61 -16.93
N ILE A 232 5.99 -12.72 -17.66
CA ILE A 232 4.81 -13.57 -17.79
C ILE A 232 5.17 -14.98 -17.37
N THR A 233 4.26 -15.64 -16.65
CA THR A 233 4.46 -17.07 -16.38
C THR A 233 4.23 -17.88 -17.65
N LYS A 234 5.23 -18.67 -18.07
CA LYS A 234 5.11 -19.55 -19.24
C LYS A 234 4.38 -20.84 -18.89
N GLN A 235 4.66 -21.39 -17.71
CA GLN A 235 4.10 -22.63 -17.19
C GLN A 235 3.89 -22.48 -15.69
N ILE A 236 2.80 -23.07 -15.19
CA ILE A 236 2.57 -23.23 -13.76
C ILE A 236 3.11 -24.62 -13.41
N PRO A 237 3.76 -24.79 -12.24
CA PRO A 237 4.13 -26.12 -11.78
C PRO A 237 2.91 -27.05 -11.80
N ASP A 238 3.00 -28.16 -12.53
CA ASP A 238 2.00 -29.21 -12.48
C ASP A 238 2.30 -30.04 -11.23
N ASP A 239 1.61 -29.71 -10.14
CA ASP A 239 1.80 -30.40 -8.86
C ASP A 239 1.02 -31.72 -8.79
N GLY A 240 0.43 -32.19 -9.91
CA GLY A 240 -0.17 -33.51 -10.06
C GLY A 240 -1.23 -33.81 -9.00
N LYS A 241 -2.52 -33.67 -9.34
CA LYS A 241 -3.54 -34.32 -8.52
C LYS A 241 -3.29 -35.84 -8.61
N PRO A 242 -3.11 -36.57 -7.50
CA PRO A 242 -3.07 -38.02 -7.58
C PRO A 242 -4.40 -38.47 -8.20
N TYR A 243 -4.27 -39.30 -9.24
CA TYR A 243 -5.36 -39.96 -9.93
C TYR A 243 -6.14 -40.88 -8.98
#